data_AF-A0A948QYH1-F1
#
_entry.id   AF-A0A948QYH1-F1
#
_cell.length_a   1.000
_cell.length_b   1.000
_cell.length_c   1.000
_cell.angle_alpha   90.00
_cell.angle_beta   90.00
_cell.angle_gamma   90.00
#
_symmetry.space_group_name_H-M   'P 1'
#
loop_
_entity.id
_entity.type
_entity.pdbx_description
1 polymer ?
#
loop_
_entity_poly.entity_id
_entity_poly.type
_entity_poly.pdbx_seq_one_letter_code
_entity_poly.pdbx_strand_id
1 'polypeptide(L)'
;ISITKEEFLKKRMEEKIEALKKYLPSQLVSMRGIYSILSKGLHELTEEQCLKYFPALKLSIELILEQKIDMKAKQKKDQEAKKQIESIKKEIK
;
A
#
# COMPACT_ATOMS: atom_id res chain seq x y z
N ILE A 1 -10.34 11.24 -8.26
CA ILE A 1 -10.91 9.87 -8.34
C ILE A 1 -12.34 10.04 -8.82
N SER A 2 -12.77 9.32 -9.85
CA SER A 2 -14.13 9.42 -10.42
C SER A 2 -15.00 8.21 -10.04
N ILE A 3 -15.01 7.87 -8.75
CA ILE A 3 -15.86 6.80 -8.20
C ILE A 3 -16.62 7.35 -6.98
N THR A 4 -17.90 7.06 -6.90
CA THR A 4 -18.70 7.40 -5.71
C THR A 4 -18.38 6.45 -4.56
N LYS A 5 -18.71 6.87 -3.32
CA LYS A 5 -18.53 6.03 -2.14
C LYS A 5 -19.33 4.72 -2.24
N GLU A 6 -20.55 4.78 -2.75
CA GLU A 6 -21.42 3.61 -2.91
C GLU A 6 -20.86 2.61 -3.91
N GLU A 7 -20.39 3.08 -5.08
CA GLU A 7 -19.71 2.24 -6.07
C GLU A 7 -18.43 1.63 -5.51
N PHE A 8 -17.66 2.41 -4.74
CA PHE A 8 -16.44 1.90 -4.11
C PHE A 8 -16.73 0.77 -3.12
N LEU A 9 -17.76 0.90 -2.27
CA LEU A 9 -18.06 -0.09 -1.24
C LEU A 9 -18.47 -1.44 -1.83
N LYS A 10 -19.15 -1.44 -2.99
CA LYS A 10 -19.59 -2.64 -3.71
C LYS A 10 -18.45 -3.40 -4.41
N LYS A 11 -17.28 -2.80 -4.58
CA LYS A 11 -16.13 -3.43 -5.26
C LYS A 11 -15.46 -4.52 -4.44
N ARG A 12 -14.89 -5.52 -5.13
CA ARG A 12 -13.99 -6.51 -4.52
C ARG A 12 -12.70 -5.83 -4.04
N MET A 13 -11.99 -6.47 -3.11
CA MET A 13 -10.79 -5.87 -2.49
C MET A 13 -9.73 -5.47 -3.53
N GLU A 14 -9.47 -6.32 -4.52
CA GLU A 14 -8.52 -6.01 -5.61
C GLU A 14 -8.92 -4.77 -6.41
N GLU A 15 -10.21 -4.62 -6.71
CA GLU A 15 -10.73 -3.46 -7.43
C GLU A 15 -10.67 -2.19 -6.58
N LYS A 16 -10.84 -2.31 -5.26
CA LYS A 16 -10.65 -1.21 -4.31
C LYS A 16 -9.19 -0.74 -4.29
N ILE A 17 -8.25 -1.69 -4.30
CA ILE A 17 -6.80 -1.40 -4.38
C ILE A 17 -6.49 -0.67 -5.69
N GLU A 18 -6.99 -1.18 -6.82
CA GLU A 18 -6.76 -0.55 -8.14
C GLU A 18 -7.36 0.86 -8.22
N ALA A 19 -8.57 1.07 -7.69
CA ALA A 19 -9.21 2.39 -7.65
C ALA A 19 -8.40 3.41 -6.82
N LEU A 20 -7.68 2.94 -5.80
CA LEU A 20 -6.87 3.75 -4.89
C LEU A 20 -5.38 3.74 -5.22
N LYS A 21 -4.95 3.17 -6.35
CA LYS A 21 -3.54 2.93 -6.67
C LYS A 21 -2.61 4.14 -6.54
N LYS A 22 -3.12 5.35 -6.75
CA LYS A 22 -2.35 6.60 -6.63
C LYS A 22 -1.99 6.97 -5.18
N TYR A 23 -2.70 6.39 -4.22
CA TYR A 23 -2.58 6.68 -2.79
C TYR A 23 -2.01 5.52 -1.99
N LEU A 24 -1.82 4.37 -2.63
CA LEU A 24 -1.33 3.15 -2.01
C LEU A 24 0.14 2.91 -2.38
N PRO A 25 0.88 2.17 -1.56
CA PRO A 25 2.21 1.67 -1.94
C PRO A 25 2.10 0.91 -3.27
N SER A 26 3.00 1.18 -4.23
CA SER A 26 2.98 0.50 -5.54
C SER A 26 3.09 -1.02 -5.41
N GLN A 27 3.78 -1.52 -4.37
CA GLN A 27 3.93 -2.95 -4.13
C GLN A 27 2.60 -3.58 -3.74
N LEU A 28 1.77 -2.88 -2.95
CA LEU A 28 0.43 -3.35 -2.67
C LEU A 28 -0.43 -3.42 -3.95
N VAL A 29 -0.27 -2.45 -4.86
CA VAL A 29 -1.03 -2.42 -6.12
C VAL A 29 -0.61 -3.54 -7.07
N SER A 30 0.69 -3.79 -7.20
CA SER A 30 1.23 -4.87 -8.05
C SER A 30 0.90 -6.26 -7.46
N MET A 31 0.90 -6.37 -6.14
CA MET A 31 0.66 -7.63 -5.42
C MET A 31 -0.80 -7.80 -4.95
N ARG A 32 -1.75 -7.00 -5.46
CA ARG A 32 -3.15 -6.98 -4.99
C ARG A 32 -3.83 -8.35 -4.99
N GLY A 33 -3.38 -9.27 -5.86
CA GLY A 33 -3.83 -10.66 -5.92
C GLY A 33 -3.64 -11.44 -4.61
N ILE A 34 -2.74 -11.00 -3.72
CA ILE A 34 -2.55 -11.60 -2.41
C ILE A 34 -3.84 -11.64 -1.58
N TYR A 35 -4.71 -10.63 -1.74
CA TYR A 35 -5.96 -10.57 -0.99
C TYR A 35 -6.95 -11.63 -1.44
N SER A 36 -6.88 -12.15 -2.67
CA SER A 36 -7.69 -13.31 -3.06
C SER A 36 -7.30 -14.57 -2.26
N ILE A 37 -6.00 -14.78 -2.05
CA ILE A 37 -5.43 -15.89 -1.28
C ILE A 37 -5.82 -15.75 0.19
N LEU A 38 -5.67 -14.56 0.76
CA LEU A 38 -6.01 -14.31 2.17
C LEU A 38 -7.52 -14.34 2.43
N SER A 39 -8.34 -13.85 1.49
CA SER A 39 -9.79 -13.68 1.67
C SER A 39 -10.61 -14.94 1.44
N LYS A 40 -10.15 -15.85 0.56
CA LYS A 40 -10.88 -17.06 0.18
C LYS A 40 -10.05 -18.31 0.37
N GLY A 41 -8.76 -18.23 0.01
CA GLY A 41 -7.84 -19.36 0.12
C GLY A 41 -7.71 -19.87 1.55
N LEU A 42 -7.42 -19.02 2.53
CA LEU A 42 -7.08 -19.51 3.88
C LEU A 42 -8.15 -20.37 4.58
N HIS A 43 -9.42 -20.25 4.21
CA HIS A 43 -10.50 -21.09 4.75
C HIS A 43 -10.67 -22.42 4.01
N GLU A 44 -10.22 -22.49 2.76
CA GLU A 44 -10.40 -23.62 1.85
C GLU A 44 -9.10 -24.41 1.63
N LEU A 45 -7.96 -23.91 2.11
CA LEU A 45 -6.64 -24.50 1.94
C LEU A 45 -6.31 -25.51 3.03
N THR A 46 -5.63 -26.59 2.64
CA THR A 46 -5.02 -27.54 3.59
C THR A 46 -3.79 -26.92 4.25
N GLU A 47 -3.36 -27.50 5.37
CA GLU A 47 -2.14 -27.05 6.06
C GLU A 47 -0.90 -27.11 5.15
N GLU A 48 -0.78 -28.14 4.31
CA GLU A 48 0.31 -28.28 3.35
C GLU A 48 0.31 -27.13 2.32
N GLN A 49 -0.86 -26.75 1.81
CA GLN A 49 -0.98 -25.61 0.90
C GLN A 49 -0.67 -24.28 1.60
N CYS A 50 -1.10 -24.12 2.86
CA CYS A 50 -0.76 -22.96 3.67
C CYS A 50 0.75 -22.84 3.88
N LEU A 51 1.44 -23.94 4.22
CA LEU A 51 2.90 -23.98 4.36
C LEU A 51 3.60 -23.63 3.04
N LYS A 52 3.09 -24.13 1.91
CA LYS A 52 3.61 -23.83 0.59
C LYS A 52 3.49 -22.35 0.22
N TYR A 53 2.39 -21.70 0.59
CA TYR A 53 2.13 -20.29 0.22
C TYR A 53 2.75 -19.29 1.20
N PHE A 54 2.98 -19.70 2.44
CA PHE A 54 3.47 -18.84 3.51
C PHE A 54 4.72 -18.03 3.13
N PRO A 55 5.77 -18.59 2.50
CA PRO A 55 6.97 -17.81 2.14
C PRO A 55 6.66 -16.64 1.21
N ALA A 56 5.81 -16.86 0.20
CA ALA A 56 5.42 -15.82 -0.73
C ALA A 56 4.56 -14.74 -0.06
N LEU A 57 3.61 -15.15 0.80
CA LEU A 57 2.77 -14.23 1.57
C LEU A 57 3.61 -13.36 2.52
N LYS A 58 4.53 -13.97 3.24
CA LYS A 58 5.44 -13.29 4.16
C LYS A 58 6.27 -12.23 3.43
N LEU A 59 6.94 -12.61 2.35
CA LEU A 59 7.75 -11.69 1.55
C LEU A 59 6.91 -10.52 1.00
N SER A 60 5.68 -10.81 0.56
CA SER A 60 4.77 -9.78 0.07
C SER A 60 4.43 -8.75 1.15
N ILE A 61 4.15 -9.21 2.36
CA ILE A 61 3.86 -8.33 3.51
C ILE A 61 5.09 -7.49 3.85
N GLU A 62 6.27 -8.10 3.89
CA GLU A 62 7.54 -7.40 4.15
C GLU A 62 7.79 -6.28 3.14
N LEU A 63 7.70 -6.56 1.84
CA LEU A 63 7.88 -5.56 0.78
C LEU A 63 6.87 -4.40 0.84
N ILE A 64 5.61 -4.70 1.17
CA ILE A 64 4.57 -3.67 1.33
C ILE A 64 4.90 -2.77 2.55
N LEU A 65 5.37 -3.36 3.64
CA LEU A 65 5.72 -2.63 4.86
C LEU A 65 6.96 -1.77 4.66
N GLU A 66 8.00 -2.30 4.04
CA GLU A 66 9.23 -1.57 3.70
C GLU A 66 8.91 -0.34 2.85
N GLN A 67 8.13 -0.50 1.78
CA GLN A 67 7.76 0.64 0.95
C GLN A 67 6.97 1.69 1.74
N LYS A 68 6.09 1.27 2.65
CA LYS A 68 5.32 2.21 3.49
C LYS A 68 6.22 2.98 4.45
N ILE A 69 7.28 2.36 4.97
CA ILE A 69 8.29 3.01 5.81
C ILE A 69 9.07 4.04 4.98
N ASP A 70 9.52 3.66 3.78
CA ASP A 70 10.26 4.53 2.87
C ASP A 70 9.43 5.75 2.44
N MET A 71 8.15 5.55 2.11
CA MET A 71 7.24 6.63 1.78
C MET A 71 7.11 7.65 2.92
N LYS A 72 6.98 7.18 4.17
CA LYS A 72 6.92 8.06 5.35
C LYS A 72 8.24 8.79 5.58
N ALA A 73 9.37 8.11 5.44
CA ALA A 73 10.69 8.72 5.59
C ALA A 73 10.92 9.82 4.55
N LYS A 74 10.59 9.54 3.28
CA LYS A 74 10.66 10.53 2.20
C LYS A 74 9.74 11.72 2.46
N GLN A 75 8.48 11.48 2.84
CA GLN A 75 7.54 12.57 3.14
C GLN A 75 8.04 13.47 4.27
N LYS A 76 8.65 12.91 5.33
CA LYS A 76 9.24 13.68 6.41
C LYS A 76 10.40 14.56 5.92
N LYS A 77 11.32 14.00 5.12
CA LYS A 77 12.44 14.74 4.52
C LYS A 77 11.95 15.87 3.61
N ASP A 78 10.95 15.60 2.77
CA ASP A 78 10.36 16.61 1.88
C ASP A 78 9.71 17.76 2.66
N GLN A 79 9.01 17.45 3.75
CA GLN A 79 8.42 18.47 4.64
C GLN A 79 9.49 19.30 5.34
N GLU A 80 10.56 18.67 5.81
CA GLU A 80 11.67 19.35 6.47
C GLU A 80 12.39 20.29 5.49
N ALA A 81 12.73 19.82 4.29
CA ALA A 81 13.34 20.65 3.26
C ALA A 81 12.47 21.86 2.89
N LYS A 82 11.15 21.66 2.72
CA LYS A 82 10.20 22.76 2.47
C LYS A 82 10.21 23.78 3.60
N LYS A 83 10.19 23.34 4.87
CA LYS A 83 10.24 24.25 6.02
C LYS A 83 11.52 25.06 6.06
N GLN A 84 12.68 24.44 5.81
CA GLN A 84 13.97 25.14 5.78
C GLN A 84 14.01 26.20 4.67
N ILE A 85 13.57 25.85 3.46
CA ILE A 85 13.50 26.80 2.33
C ILE A 85 12.57 27.99 2.64
N GLU A 86 11.41 27.74 3.26
CA GLU A 86 10.51 28.80 3.66
C GLU A 86 11.08 29.70 4.77
N SER A 87 11.92 29.18 5.67
CA SER A 87 12.66 30.00 6.65
C SER A 87 13.66 30.92 5.94
N ILE A 88 14.48 30.35 5.05
CA ILE A 88 15.47 31.10 4.28
C ILE A 88 14.80 32.21 3.47
N LYS A 89 13.65 31.95 2.83
CA LYS A 89 12.89 32.96 2.09
C LYS A 89 12.40 34.13 2.97
N LYS A 90 12.10 33.89 4.24
CA LYS A 90 11.69 34.95 5.17
C LYS A 90 12.87 35.80 5.64
N GLU A 91 14.06 35.22 5.76
CA GLU A 91 15.27 35.92 6.17
C GLU A 91 15.85 36.82 5.07
N ILE A 92 15.64 36.46 3.80
CA ILE A 92 16.08 37.25 2.64
C ILE A 92 15.12 38.41 2.32
N LYS A 93 13.93 38.44 2.93
CA LYS A 93 12.87 39.41 2.66
C LYS A 93 12.79 40.47 3.74
#